data_AF-A0A0A8ZWZ1-F1
#
_entry.id   AF-A0A0A8ZWZ1-F1
#
_cell.length_a   1.000
_cell.length_b   1.000
_cell.length_c   1.000
_cell.angle_alpha   90.00
_cell.angle_beta   90.00
_cell.angle_gamma   90.00
#
_symmetry.space_group_name_H-M   'P 1'
#
loop_
_entity.id
_entity.type
_entity.pdbx_description
1 polymer ?
#
loop_
_entity_poly.entity_id
_entity_poly.type
_entity_poly.pdbx_seq_one_letter_code
_entity_poly.pdbx_strand_id
1 'polypeptide(L)' 'MFGFHEFIVVSVHPERNMVFYVFGHDNRLMSYDMDSGEARMIRVLGRDCSEHFIPYVPLFSESLEDGHQ' A
#
# COMPACT_ATOMS: atom_id res chain seq x y z
N MET A 1 3.96 19.40 22.19
CA MET A 1 3.26 19.49 20.89
C MET A 1 3.51 18.18 20.16
N PHE A 2 2.62 17.18 20.33
CA PHE A 2 2.76 15.86 19.73
C PHE A 2 1.72 15.73 18.61
N GLY A 3 2.00 16.34 17.46
CA GLY A 3 1.29 16.13 16.21
C GLY A 3 2.38 15.91 15.18
N PHE A 4 2.47 14.79 14.48
CA PHE A 4 1.44 13.99 13.86
C PHE A 4 1.83 12.52 14.05
N HIS A 5 0.89 11.63 14.35
CA HIS A 5 1.15 10.21 14.12
C HIS A 5 1.45 10.07 12.63
N GLU A 6 2.68 9.67 12.26
CA GLU A 6 3.06 9.52 10.86
C GLU A 6 2.06 8.59 10.18
N PHE A 7 1.33 9.17 9.23
CA PHE A 7 0.43 8.48 8.34
C PHE A 7 1.06 8.59 6.95
N ILE A 8 1.47 7.46 6.40
CA ILE A 8 2.16 7.42 5.11
C ILE A 8 1.44 6.40 4.24
N VAL A 9 0.91 6.85 3.11
CA VAL A 9 0.36 5.95 2.09
C VAL A 9 1.52 5.28 1.36
N VAL A 10 1.50 3.95 1.34
CA VAL A 10 2.54 3.11 0.73
C VAL A 10 2.21 2.79 -0.71
N SER A 11 0.97 2.37 -0.96
CA SER A 11 0.50 2.05 -2.30
C SER A 11 -1.02 2.03 -2.37
N VAL A 12 -1.55 2.14 -3.59
CA VAL A 12 -2.98 2.00 -3.90
C VAL A 12 -3.10 0.93 -4.97
N HIS A 13 -3.88 -0.11 -4.71
CA HIS A 13 -4.12 -1.20 -5.65
C HIS A 13 -5.26 -0.79 -6.61
N PRO A 14 -4.98 -0.56 -7.91
CA PRO A 14 -5.97 0.00 -8.83
C PRO A 14 -7.18 -0.92 -9.07
N GLU A 15 -6.98 -2.25 -9.05
CA GLU A 15 -8.06 -3.19 -9.36
C GLU A 15 -8.96 -3.59 -8.17
N ARG A 16 -8.43 -3.50 -6.95
CA ARG A 16 -9.11 -4.01 -5.73
C ARG A 16 -9.62 -2.90 -4.82
N ASN A 17 -9.48 -1.64 -5.25
CA ASN A 17 -9.83 -0.46 -4.47
C ASN A 17 -9.26 -0.49 -3.03
N MET A 18 -8.02 -1.00 -2.88
CA MET A 18 -7.35 -1.14 -1.58
C MET A 18 -6.22 -0.11 -1.45
N VAL A 19 -6.12 0.51 -0.28
CA VAL A 19 -5.03 1.41 0.09
C VAL A 19 -4.18 0.75 1.16
N PHE A 20 -2.86 0.73 0.97
CA PHE A 20 -1.90 0.31 1.98
C PHE A 20 -1.22 1.52 2.58
N TYR A 21 -1.15 1.57 3.90
CA TYR A 21 -0.57 2.70 4.61
C TYR A 21 0.08 2.26 5.92
N VAL A 22 0.98 3.09 6.41
CA VAL A 22 1.61 2.93 7.71
C VAL A 22 1.03 3.96 8.67
N PHE A 23 0.77 3.54 9.89
CA PHE A 23 0.22 4.42 10.93
C PHE A 23 0.85 4.19 12.30
N GLY A 24 1.13 5.30 12.97
CA GLY A 24 1.50 5.34 14.37
C GLY A 24 2.98 5.08 14.63
N HIS A 25 3.38 5.24 15.89
CA HIS A 25 4.79 5.27 16.30
C HIS A 25 5.56 3.96 16.02
N ASP A 26 4.86 2.82 16.00
CA ASP A 26 5.48 1.52 15.77
C ASP A 26 5.37 1.05 14.31
N ASN A 27 5.08 1.97 13.39
CA ASN A 27 4.94 1.73 11.96
C ASN A 27 4.03 0.53 11.65
N ARG A 28 2.75 0.65 12.03
CA ARG A 28 1.78 -0.42 11.79
C ARG A 28 1.35 -0.38 10.32
N LEU A 29 1.66 -1.43 9.58
CA LEU A 29 1.18 -1.62 8.22
C LEU A 29 -0.29 -2.04 8.26
N MET A 30 -1.09 -1.27 7.54
CA MET A 30 -2.54 -1.41 7.47
C MET A 30 -2.96 -1.54 6.00
N SER A 31 -4.04 -2.28 5.75
CA SER A 31 -4.83 -2.16 4.52
C SER A 31 -6.16 -1.50 4.82
N TYR A 32 -6.62 -0.66 3.92
CA TYR A 32 -7.95 -0.08 3.90
C TYR A 32 -8.65 -0.48 2.62
N ASP A 33 -9.77 -1.18 2.75
CA ASP A 33 -10.66 -1.46 1.64
C ASP A 33 -11.61 -0.27 1.47
N MET A 34 -11.51 0.42 0.34
CA MET A 34 -12.31 1.62 0.06
C MET A 34 -13.76 1.28 -0.27
N ASP A 35 -14.07 0.06 -0.70
CA ASP A 35 -15.44 -0.37 -1.02
C ASP A 35 -16.23 -0.65 0.27
N SER A 36 -15.60 -1.37 1.22
CA SER A 36 -16.22 -1.69 2.51
C SER A 36 -15.99 -0.64 3.60
N GLY A 37 -14.99 0.22 3.43
CA GLY A 37 -14.55 1.18 4.44
C GLY A 37 -13.83 0.54 5.63
N GLU A 38 -13.38 -0.72 5.48
CA GLU A 38 -12.73 -1.45 6.57
C GLU A 38 -11.21 -1.29 6.57
N ALA A 39 -10.65 -0.93 7.74
CA ALA A 39 -9.22 -0.95 7.99
C ALA A 39 -8.80 -2.23 8.71
N ARG A 40 -7.73 -2.88 8.25
CA ARG A 40 -7.17 -4.11 8.85
C ARG A 40 -5.67 -3.99 9.04
N MET A 41 -5.19 -4.43 10.21
CA MET A 41 -3.76 -4.49 10.50
C MET A 41 -3.14 -5.72 9.84
N ILE A 42 -2.11 -5.51 9.04
CA ILE A 42 -1.36 -6.60 8.40
C ILE A 42 -0.19 -7.01 9.30
N ARG A 43 0.60 -6.03 9.75
CA ARG A 43 1.82 -6.28 10.55
C ARG A 43 2.31 -5.02 11.26
N VAL A 44 3.03 -5.19 12.36
CA VAL A 44 3.84 -4.13 12.98
C VAL A 44 5.25 -4.18 12.41
N LEU A 45 5.69 -3.11 11.74
CA LEU A 45 7.01 -3.04 11.12
C LEU A 45 8.10 -2.63 12.14
N GLY A 46 7.72 -1.94 13.21
CA GLY A 46 8.65 -1.44 14.21
C GLY A 46 9.32 -0.13 13.80
N ARG A 47 9.97 0.50 14.78
CA ARG A 47 10.50 1.87 14.67
C ARG A 47 11.68 2.00 13.71
N ASP A 48 12.39 0.90 13.44
CA ASP A 48 13.58 0.88 12.58
C ASP A 48 13.24 0.71 11.09
N CYS A 49 11.99 0.36 10.76
CA CYS A 49 11.49 0.37 9.38
C CYS A 49 11.25 1.81 8.92
N SER A 50 12.35 2.54 8.68
CA SER A 50 12.37 3.78 7.90
C SER A 50 12.52 3.52 6.38
N GLU A 51 12.55 2.25 6.00
CA GLU A 51 12.80 1.82 4.62
C GLU A 51 11.77 2.42 3.68
N HIS A 52 12.27 3.10 2.66
CA HIS A 52 11.48 3.75 1.64
C HIS A 52 10.62 2.69 0.97
N PHE A 53 9.32 2.69 1.26
CA PHE A 53 8.37 1.80 0.63
C PHE A 53 8.42 2.06 -0.88
N ILE A 54 8.91 1.08 -1.64
CA ILE A 54 8.90 1.16 -3.09
C ILE A 54 7.51 0.70 -3.54
N PRO A 55 6.67 1.57 -4.12
CA PRO A 55 5.39 1.15 -4.65
C PRO A 55 5.63 0.08 -5.72
N TYR A 56 4.99 -1.08 -5.56
CA TYR A 56 5.01 -2.11 -6.61
C TYR A 56 4.24 -1.58 -7.81
N VAL A 57 4.95 -1.36 -8.92
CA VAL A 57 4.35 -1.09 -10.23
C VAL A 57 4.32 -2.42 -10.97
N PRO A 58 3.15 -3.07 -11.14
CA PRO A 58 3.06 -4.24 -11.97
C PRO A 58 3.48 -3.84 -13.40
N LEU A 59 4.54 -4.45 -13.92
CA LEU A 59 4.92 -4.29 -15.31
C LEU A 59 3.90 -5.07 -16.15
N PHE A 60 2.83 -4.40 -16.59
CA PHE A 60 1.95 -4.91 -17.62
C PHE A 60 2.70 -4.84 -18.96
N SER A 61 3.63 -5.77 -19.18
CA SER A 61 4.12 -6.07 -20.51
C SER A 61 2.98 -6.75 -21.26
N GLU A 62 2.14 -5.95 -21.90
CA GLU A 62 1.21 -6.47 -22.92
C GLU A 62 2.08 -7.16 -23.97
N SER A 63 2.11 -8.49 -23.96
CA SER A 63 2.57 -9.22 -25.14
C SER A 63 1.53 -8.91 -26.22
N LEU A 64 1.90 -8.04 -27.16
CA LEU A 64 1.23 -7.97 -28.45
C LEU A 64 1.33 -9.37 -29.07
N GLU A 65 0.37 -10.22 -28.76
CA GLU A 65 0.07 -11.35 -29.61
C GLU A 65 -0.47 -10.71 -30.89
N ASP A 66 0.43 -10.58 -31.87
CA ASP A 66 0.10 -10.25 -33.25
C ASP A 66 -0.95 -11.25 -33.71
N GLY A 67 -2.21 -10.78 -33.76
CA GLY A 67 -3.34 -11.56 -34.21
C GLY A 67 -3.20 -11.83 -35.70
N HIS A 68 -2.48 -12.89 -36.06
CA HIS A 68 -2.50 -13.43 -37.40
C HIS A 68 -3.71 -14.36 -37.57
N GLN A 69 -4.82 -13.82 -38.11
CA GLN A 69 -5.77 -14.56 -38.96
C GLN A 69 -6.37 -13.63 -40.02
#